data_AF-A0A255HF18-F1
#
_entry.id   AF-A0A255HF18-F1
#
_cell.length_a   1.000
_cell.length_b   1.000
_cell.length_c   1.000
_cell.angle_alpha   90.00
_cell.angle_beta   90.00
_cell.angle_gamma   90.00
#
_symmetry.space_group_name_H-M   'P 1'
#
loop_
_entity.id
_entity.type
_entity.pdbx_description
1 polymer ?
#
loop_
_entity_poly.entity_id
_entity_poly.type
_entity_poly.pdbx_seq_one_letter_code
_entity_poly.pdbx_strand_id
1 'polypeptide(L)'
;MSPCPNGRPDPGARLAAYKRRIRELTSRVGGRGMQEVVARLRSYVNGWRGYFRLAQTPGIWRRLDEWLRHRLRAIQLKQWKHSHRIYQALLKLGAPAPIARRVAAKRLGWWRNSNRHLKYVLTIAYFDKLGVPRLL
;
A
#
# COMPACT_ATOMS: atom_id res chain seq x y z
N MET A 1 13.54 -3.13 -30.04
CA MET A 1 12.18 -3.29 -29.47
C MET A 1 11.41 -4.20 -30.41
N SER A 2 11.35 -5.50 -30.14
CA SER A 2 10.60 -6.46 -30.97
C SER A 2 9.26 -6.77 -30.30
N PRO A 3 8.13 -6.77 -31.03
CA PRO A 3 6.85 -7.18 -30.48
C PRO A 3 6.80 -8.71 -30.38
N CYS A 4 6.35 -9.24 -29.23
CA CYS A 4 6.12 -10.67 -29.06
C CYS A 4 4.95 -11.15 -29.95
N PRO A 5 5.07 -12.33 -30.60
CA PRO A 5 3.96 -12.93 -31.32
C PRO A 5 3.02 -13.63 -30.34
N ASN A 6 1.73 -13.64 -30.66
CA ASN A 6 0.59 -14.17 -29.91
C ASN A 6 -0.04 -13.19 -28.91
N GLY A 7 -1.30 -12.82 -29.18
CA GLY A 7 -2.13 -11.87 -28.43
C GLY A 7 -2.49 -12.26 -26.99
N ARG A 8 -1.62 -12.99 -26.27
CA ARG A 8 -1.66 -13.06 -24.81
C ARG A 8 -0.97 -11.80 -24.27
N PRO A 9 -1.66 -10.97 -23.46
CA PRO A 9 -1.03 -9.82 -22.84
C PRO A 9 0.16 -10.27 -22.00
N ASP A 10 1.31 -9.63 -22.22
CA ASP A 10 2.53 -9.83 -21.44
C ASP A 10 2.21 -9.77 -19.92
N PRO A 11 2.64 -10.77 -19.13
CA PRO A 11 2.53 -10.73 -17.67
C PRO A 11 3.04 -9.41 -17.08
N GLY A 12 4.11 -8.83 -17.63
CA GLY A 12 4.64 -7.53 -17.24
C GLY A 12 3.64 -6.39 -17.45
N ALA A 13 3.03 -6.31 -18.63
CA ALA A 13 2.00 -5.32 -18.95
C ALA A 13 0.79 -5.38 -18.01
N ARG A 14 0.33 -6.59 -17.65
CA ARG A 14 -0.79 -6.77 -16.71
C ARG A 14 -0.43 -6.29 -15.29
N LEU A 15 0.79 -6.54 -14.82
CA LEU A 15 1.28 -6.04 -13.54
C LEU A 15 1.42 -4.51 -13.51
N ALA A 16 1.88 -3.92 -14.61
CA ALA A 16 1.95 -2.47 -14.77
C ALA A 16 0.55 -1.85 -14.72
N ALA A 17 -0.44 -2.45 -15.42
CA ALA A 17 -1.84 -2.02 -15.38
C ALA A 17 -2.42 -2.10 -13.96
N TYR A 18 -2.15 -3.18 -13.22
CA TYR A 18 -2.55 -3.30 -11.82
C TYR A 18 -2.02 -2.16 -10.95
N LYS A 19 -0.70 -1.94 -10.97
CA LYS A 19 -0.06 -0.87 -10.17
C LYS A 19 -0.55 0.51 -10.59
N ARG A 20 -0.77 0.75 -11.89
CA ARG A 20 -1.30 2.02 -12.41
C ARG A 20 -2.70 2.29 -11.87
N ARG A 21 -3.60 1.31 -11.94
CA ARG A 21 -4.97 1.49 -11.45
C ARG A 21 -5.04 1.68 -9.94
N ILE A 22 -4.23 0.95 -9.17
CA ILE A 22 -4.09 1.21 -7.73
C ILE A 22 -3.61 2.65 -7.48
N ARG A 23 -2.68 3.16 -8.29
CA ARG A 23 -2.22 4.55 -8.17
C ARG A 23 -3.33 5.55 -8.43
N GLU A 24 -4.14 5.35 -9.47
CA GLU A 24 -5.29 6.19 -9.80
C GLU A 24 -6.31 6.22 -8.66
N LEU A 25 -6.71 5.04 -8.16
CA LEU A 25 -7.67 4.89 -7.05
C LEU A 25 -7.21 5.59 -5.77
N THR A 26 -5.90 5.74 -5.60
CA THR A 26 -5.27 6.33 -4.41
C THR A 26 -4.56 7.66 -4.69
N SER A 27 -4.81 8.30 -5.83
CA SER A 27 -4.14 9.55 -6.20
C SER A 27 -4.68 10.76 -5.44
N ARG A 28 -6.01 10.80 -5.20
CA ARG A 28 -6.76 11.94 -4.66
C ARG A 28 -7.37 11.68 -3.27
N VAL A 29 -6.57 11.16 -2.34
CA VAL A 29 -7.02 10.73 -0.99
C VAL A 29 -6.85 11.77 0.12
N GLY A 30 -6.57 13.03 -0.26
CA GLY A 30 -6.24 14.11 0.68
C GLY A 30 -7.33 14.50 1.69
N GLY A 31 -8.57 14.04 1.51
CA GLY A 31 -9.71 14.30 2.40
C GLY A 31 -10.45 13.03 2.86
N ARG A 32 -9.93 11.84 2.57
CA ARG A 32 -10.60 10.56 2.87
C ARG A 32 -9.82 9.80 3.92
N GLY A 33 -10.50 9.16 4.87
CA GLY A 33 -9.89 8.32 5.89
C GLY A 33 -9.31 7.03 5.29
N MET A 34 -8.35 6.41 5.98
CA MET A 34 -7.71 5.18 5.49
C MET A 34 -8.71 4.04 5.26
N GLN A 35 -9.74 3.89 6.10
CA GLN A 35 -10.80 2.90 5.87
C GLN A 35 -11.46 3.05 4.50
N GLU A 36 -11.76 4.29 4.08
CA GLU A 36 -12.41 4.54 2.79
C GLU A 36 -11.46 4.24 1.62
N VAL A 37 -10.16 4.53 1.79
CA VAL A 37 -9.13 4.13 0.80
C VAL A 37 -9.14 2.63 0.60
N VAL A 38 -9.15 1.88 1.72
CA VAL A 38 -9.16 0.43 1.70
C VAL A 38 -10.44 -0.12 1.08
N ALA A 39 -11.60 0.44 1.43
CA ALA A 39 -12.89 0.03 0.87
C ALA A 39 -12.91 0.15 -0.67
N ARG A 40 -12.40 1.24 -1.23
CA ARG A 40 -12.34 1.46 -2.69
C ARG A 40 -11.35 0.54 -3.39
N LEU A 41 -10.29 0.12 -2.69
CA LEU A 41 -9.33 -0.83 -3.23
C LEU A 41 -9.85 -2.26 -3.17
N ARG A 42 -10.69 -2.59 -2.19
CA ARG A 42 -11.13 -3.97 -1.92
C ARG A 42 -11.74 -4.64 -3.14
N SER A 43 -12.70 -3.99 -3.81
CA SER A 43 -13.38 -4.55 -4.98
C SER A 43 -12.41 -4.84 -6.13
N TYR A 44 -11.53 -3.87 -6.43
CA TYR A 44 -10.52 -4.02 -7.47
C TYR A 44 -9.54 -5.15 -7.15
N VAL A 45 -8.96 -5.13 -5.95
CA VAL A 45 -7.96 -6.11 -5.53
C VAL A 45 -8.54 -7.53 -5.49
N ASN A 46 -9.80 -7.70 -5.06
CA ASN A 46 -10.49 -8.98 -5.08
C ASN A 46 -10.74 -9.50 -6.49
N GLY A 47 -11.09 -8.63 -7.46
CA GLY A 47 -11.26 -9.03 -8.85
C GLY A 47 -9.96 -9.58 -9.46
N TRP A 48 -8.83 -8.95 -9.15
CA TRP A 48 -7.52 -9.44 -9.58
C TRP A 48 -7.08 -10.72 -8.85
N ARG A 49 -7.60 -10.97 -7.64
CA ARG A 49 -7.32 -12.21 -6.89
C ARG A 49 -7.71 -13.45 -7.68
N GLY A 50 -8.88 -13.42 -8.34
CA GLY A 50 -9.37 -14.51 -9.19
C GLY A 50 -8.47 -14.75 -10.41
N TYR A 51 -8.13 -13.68 -11.14
CA TYR A 51 -7.31 -13.75 -12.35
C TYR A 51 -5.93 -14.38 -12.11
N PHE A 52 -5.21 -13.96 -11.06
CA PHE A 52 -3.86 -14.48 -10.82
C PHE A 52 -3.84 -15.81 -10.02
N ARG A 53 -4.94 -16.19 -9.35
CA ARG A 53 -5.07 -17.55 -8.78
C ARG A 53 -4.98 -18.60 -9.89
N LEU A 54 -5.61 -18.34 -11.04
CA LEU A 54 -5.52 -19.19 -12.23
C LEU A 54 -4.12 -19.18 -12.87
N ALA A 55 -3.37 -18.09 -12.70
CA ALA A 55 -2.03 -17.92 -13.28
C ALA A 55 -0.88 -18.53 -12.45
N GLN A 56 -1.17 -19.20 -11.32
CA GLN A 56 -0.21 -19.96 -10.48
C GLN A 56 1.12 -19.23 -10.16
N THR A 57 1.08 -17.92 -9.85
CA THR A 57 2.29 -17.10 -9.68
C THR A 57 2.44 -16.51 -8.26
N PRO A 58 2.72 -17.34 -7.22
CA PRO A 58 2.74 -16.89 -5.82
C PRO A 58 3.85 -15.88 -5.49
N GLY A 59 5.01 -15.98 -6.14
CA GLY A 59 6.11 -15.03 -5.93
C GLY A 59 5.79 -13.60 -6.38
N ILE A 60 4.99 -13.46 -7.45
CA ILE A 60 4.55 -12.17 -7.96
C ILE A 60 3.53 -11.53 -6.99
N TRP A 61 2.64 -12.35 -6.42
CA TRP A 61 1.66 -11.90 -5.43
C TRP A 61 2.29 -11.32 -4.17
N ARG A 62 3.32 -11.98 -3.63
CA ARG A 62 4.03 -11.47 -2.44
C ARG A 62 4.59 -10.07 -2.69
N ARG A 63 5.23 -9.87 -3.85
CA ARG A 63 5.79 -8.57 -4.24
C ARG A 63 4.70 -7.51 -4.45
N LEU A 64 3.53 -7.89 -4.97
CA LEU A 64 2.40 -6.98 -5.13
C LEU A 64 1.75 -6.60 -3.79
N ASP A 65 1.59 -7.55 -2.87
CA ASP A 65 1.07 -7.31 -1.52
C ASP A 65 2.00 -6.38 -0.73
N GLU A 66 3.30 -6.65 -0.76
CA GLU A 66 4.32 -5.79 -0.17
C GLU A 66 4.28 -4.37 -0.74
N TRP A 67 4.20 -4.24 -2.06
CA TRP A 67 4.10 -2.95 -2.74
C TRP A 67 2.79 -2.21 -2.39
N LEU A 68 1.66 -2.91 -2.31
CA LEU A 68 0.38 -2.34 -1.94
C LEU A 68 0.42 -1.80 -0.50
N ARG A 69 0.93 -2.59 0.44
CA ARG A 69 1.06 -2.17 1.85
C ARG A 69 2.05 -1.01 2.01
N HIS A 70 3.15 -1.02 1.27
CA HIS A 70 4.08 0.12 1.21
C HIS A 70 3.35 1.39 0.75
N ARG A 71 2.55 1.29 -0.32
CA ARG A 71 1.77 2.42 -0.82
C ARG A 71 0.75 2.93 0.20
N LEU A 72 0.02 2.05 0.88
CA LEU A 72 -0.94 2.42 1.92
C LEU A 72 -0.26 3.14 3.09
N ARG A 73 0.90 2.67 3.54
CA ARG A 73 1.71 3.36 4.56
C ARG A 73 2.14 4.76 4.12
N ALA A 74 2.53 4.92 2.86
CA ALA A 74 2.87 6.24 2.32
C ALA A 74 1.66 7.18 2.27
N ILE A 75 0.48 6.66 1.92
CA ILE A 75 -0.78 7.43 1.93
C ILE A 75 -1.14 7.84 3.37
N GLN A 76 -0.99 6.93 4.35
CA GLN A 76 -1.24 7.24 5.76
C GLN A 76 -0.38 8.40 6.25
N LEU A 77 0.93 8.36 5.97
CA LEU A 77 1.84 9.46 6.31
C LEU A 77 1.43 10.77 5.64
N LYS A 78 1.04 10.71 4.35
CA LYS A 78 0.58 11.87 3.59
C LYS A 78 -0.71 12.45 4.17
N GLN A 79 -1.63 11.62 4.68
CA GLN A 79 -2.87 12.07 5.34
C GLN A 79 -2.59 12.75 6.67
N TRP A 80 -1.62 12.27 7.45
CA TRP A 80 -1.25 12.91 8.71
C TRP A 80 -0.65 14.31 8.52
N LYS A 81 0.02 14.57 7.38
CA LYS A 81 0.57 15.85 6.90
C LYS A 81 1.62 16.54 7.80
N HIS A 82 1.32 16.69 9.09
CA HIS A 82 2.11 17.45 10.06
C HIS A 82 2.83 16.52 11.05
N SER A 83 4.07 16.87 11.40
CA SER A 83 4.90 16.10 12.34
C SER A 83 4.21 15.84 13.67
N HIS A 84 3.48 16.83 14.21
CA HIS A 84 2.72 16.67 15.45
C HIS A 84 1.64 15.59 15.33
N ARG A 85 0.86 15.59 14.23
CA ARG A 85 -0.16 14.57 13.97
C ARG A 85 0.43 13.19 13.77
N ILE A 86 1.56 13.09 13.07
CA ILE A 86 2.30 11.82 12.89
C ILE A 86 2.72 11.27 14.26
N TYR A 87 3.33 12.10 15.11
CA TYR A 87 3.76 11.70 16.44
C TYR A 87 2.60 11.17 17.29
N GLN A 88 1.54 11.97 17.42
CA GLN A 88 0.34 11.61 18.20
C GLN A 88 -0.33 10.34 17.68
N ALA A 89 -0.48 10.20 16.36
CA ALA A 89 -1.07 8.99 15.77
C ALA A 89 -0.23 7.75 16.05
N LEU A 90 1.10 7.85 15.97
CA LEU A 90 1.99 6.72 16.25
C LEU A 90 1.93 6.29 17.71
N LEU A 91 1.89 7.24 18.66
CA LEU A 91 1.70 6.91 20.08
C LEU A 91 0.37 6.21 20.33
N LYS A 92 -0.72 6.70 19.74
CA LYS A 92 -2.06 6.06 19.83
C LYS A 92 -2.08 4.64 19.24
N LEU A 93 -1.20 4.36 18.28
CA LEU A 93 -1.02 3.03 17.69
C LEU A 93 -0.03 2.15 18.48
N GLY A 94 0.46 2.60 19.65
CA GLY A 94 1.35 1.84 20.52
C GLY A 94 2.83 1.91 20.13
N ALA A 95 3.24 2.86 19.27
CA ALA A 95 4.65 3.03 18.94
C ALA A 95 5.44 3.62 20.12
N PRO A 96 6.67 3.15 20.40
CA PRO A 96 7.55 3.81 21.36
C PRO A 96 7.83 5.27 20.97
N ALA A 97 7.81 6.18 21.95
CA ALA A 97 8.02 7.62 21.71
C ALA A 97 9.29 7.96 20.91
N PRO A 98 10.45 7.30 21.11
CA PRO A 98 11.65 7.55 20.29
C PRO A 98 11.43 7.23 18.81
N ILE A 99 10.68 6.16 18.52
CA ILE A 99 10.34 5.74 17.14
C ILE A 99 9.35 6.72 16.54
N ALA A 100 8.31 7.10 17.27
CA ALA A 100 7.32 8.08 16.82
C ALA A 100 7.98 9.42 16.47
N ARG A 101 8.89 9.91 17.32
CA ARG A 101 9.63 11.16 17.10
C ARG A 101 10.52 11.10 15.86
N ARG A 102 11.24 9.98 15.67
CA ARG A 102 12.10 9.78 14.49
C ARG A 102 11.30 9.76 13.18
N VAL A 103 10.13 9.13 13.17
CA VAL A 103 9.24 9.11 12.00
C VAL A 103 8.65 10.49 11.73
N ALA A 104 8.21 11.21 12.77
CA ALA A 104 7.64 12.56 12.68
C ALA A 104 8.64 13.61 12.18
N ALA A 105 9.92 13.48 12.55
CA ALA A 105 10.99 14.36 12.08
C ALA A 105 11.27 14.19 10.57
N LYS A 106 11.16 12.96 10.05
CA LYS A 106 11.42 12.63 8.64
C LYS A 106 10.17 12.73 7.77
N ARG A 107 9.45 13.85 7.87
CA ARG A 107 8.13 14.03 7.21
C ARG A 107 8.18 14.23 5.70
N LEU A 108 9.31 14.63 5.10
CA LEU A 108 9.35 14.98 3.66
C LEU A 108 9.58 13.77 2.72
N GLY A 109 9.97 12.62 3.26
CA GLY A 109 10.28 11.41 2.48
C GLY A 109 9.26 10.29 2.64
N TRP A 110 7.98 10.53 2.33
CA TRP A 110 6.87 9.59 2.64
C TRP A 110 7.10 8.17 2.11
N TRP A 111 7.58 8.03 0.87
CA TRP A 111 7.85 6.73 0.26
C TRP A 111 9.05 6.03 0.90
N ARG A 112 10.13 6.76 1.21
CA ARG A 112 11.33 6.18 1.83
C ARG A 112 11.11 5.82 3.31
N ASN A 113 10.30 6.61 4.02
CA ASN A 113 10.05 6.43 5.46
C ASN A 113 9.01 5.33 5.74
N SER A 114 8.05 5.14 4.83
CA SER A 114 6.97 4.15 4.99
C SER A 114 7.43 2.70 5.01
N ASN A 115 8.64 2.39 4.51
CA ASN A 115 9.22 1.04 4.57
C ASN A 115 10.35 0.88 5.61
N ARG A 116 10.57 1.87 6.49
CA ARG A 116 11.52 1.77 7.60
C ARG A 116 10.77 1.50 8.91
N HIS A 117 10.79 2.45 9.83
CA HIS A 117 10.20 2.32 11.16
C HIS A 117 8.68 2.13 11.13
N LEU A 118 8.03 2.70 10.11
CA LEU A 118 6.57 2.65 10.01
C LEU A 118 6.03 1.24 9.70
N LYS A 119 6.84 0.34 9.13
CA LYS A 119 6.44 -1.06 8.89
C LYS A 119 6.16 -1.82 10.20
N TYR A 120 6.87 -1.46 11.27
CA TYR A 120 6.72 -2.08 12.59
C TYR A 120 5.50 -1.56 13.37
N VAL A 121 5.02 -0.37 13.04
CA VAL A 121 3.83 0.22 13.67
C VAL A 121 2.58 -0.09 12.84
N LEU A 122 2.62 0.19 11.54
CA LEU A 122 1.58 -0.15 10.58
C LEU A 122 1.84 -1.55 10.01
N THR A 123 1.66 -2.54 10.87
CA THR A 123 1.90 -3.95 10.60
C THR A 123 0.93 -4.51 9.55
N ILE A 124 1.17 -5.76 9.13
CA ILE A 124 0.22 -6.50 8.30
C ILE A 124 -1.14 -6.58 9.02
N ALA A 125 -1.14 -6.95 10.29
CA ALA A 125 -2.34 -7.05 11.13
C ALA A 125 -3.12 -5.73 11.24
N TYR A 126 -2.43 -4.58 11.31
CA TYR A 126 -3.09 -3.28 11.28
C TYR A 126 -3.94 -3.09 10.02
N PHE A 127 -3.37 -3.36 8.85
CA PHE A 127 -4.07 -3.24 7.59
C PHE A 127 -5.14 -4.31 7.38
N ASP A 128 -4.96 -5.49 7.97
CA ASP A 128 -5.97 -6.55 7.93
C ASP A 128 -7.19 -6.18 8.79
N LYS A 129 -7.00 -5.49 9.93
CA LYS A 129 -8.11 -4.91 10.73
C LYS A 129 -8.88 -3.82 9.96
N LEU A 130 -8.19 -3.09 9.08
CA LEU A 130 -8.84 -2.16 8.13
C LEU A 130 -9.51 -2.89 6.96
N GLY A 131 -9.31 -4.21 6.86
CA GLY A 131 -9.85 -5.10 5.84
C GLY A 131 -9.22 -4.89 4.46
N VAL A 132 -7.91 -4.62 4.42
CA VAL A 132 -7.11 -4.75 3.22
C VAL A 132 -7.10 -6.22 2.80
N PRO A 133 -7.53 -6.56 1.59
CA PRO A 133 -7.51 -7.94 1.14
C PRO A 133 -6.08 -8.49 1.09
N ARG A 134 -5.90 -9.68 1.66
CA ARG A 134 -4.66 -10.45 1.51
C ARG A 134 -4.65 -11.09 0.13
N LEU A 135 -3.53 -10.89 -0.54
CA LEU A 135 -3.32 -11.37 -1.89
C LEU A 135 -2.66 -12.74 -1.97
N LEU A 136 -2.14 -13.21 -0.84
CA LEU A 136 -1.71 -14.57 -0.57
C LEU A 136 -2.77 -15.26 0.29
#